data_AF-A0A0A1X436-F1
#
_entry.id   AF-A0A0A1X436-F1
#
_cell.length_a   1.000
_cell.length_b   1.000
_cell.length_c   1.000
_cell.angle_alpha   90.00
_cell.angle_beta   90.00
_cell.angle_gamma   90.00
#
_symmetry.space_group_name_H-M   'P 1'
#
loop_
_entity.id
_entity.type
_entity.pdbx_description
1 polymer ?
#
loop_
_entity_poly.entity_id
_entity_poly.type
_entity_poly.pdbx_seq_one_letter_code
_entity_poly.pdbx_strand_id
1 'polypeptide(L)'
;MSLASVQGPQFTDICSPLGRSSISMSSSLSDLVGSPLEISVDNVLTIEELRQHMGSCFTCGVSWTDDHVSLDCSECGGYSLERPCPLCDGQCGVLWKRDFT
;
A
#
# COMPACT_ATOMS: atom_id res chain seq x y z
N MET A 1 -42.47 -37.10 10.82
CA MET A 1 -41.34 -38.01 10.57
C MET A 1 -41.24 -38.28 9.07
N SER A 2 -40.30 -37.64 8.37
CA SER A 2 -39.86 -38.00 7.01
C SER A 2 -38.59 -37.24 6.60
N LEU A 3 -37.86 -37.86 5.69
CA LEU A 3 -36.40 -37.89 5.53
C LEU A 3 -35.77 -36.65 4.86
N ALA A 4 -34.49 -36.43 5.15
CA ALA A 4 -33.61 -35.48 4.48
C ALA A 4 -33.34 -35.87 3.02
N SER A 5 -33.11 -34.87 2.16
CA SER A 5 -32.48 -35.05 0.84
C SER A 5 -31.61 -33.83 0.48
N VAL A 6 -30.48 -34.13 -0.18
CA VAL A 6 -29.35 -33.26 -0.50
C VAL A 6 -29.47 -32.76 -1.95
N GLN A 7 -29.31 -31.45 -2.18
CA GLN A 7 -28.59 -30.85 -3.33
C GLN A 7 -28.80 -29.31 -3.36
N GLY A 8 -27.71 -28.55 -3.45
CA GLY A 8 -27.74 -27.14 -3.88
C GLY A 8 -27.55 -27.01 -5.39
N PRO A 9 -27.15 -25.85 -5.94
CA PRO A 9 -27.36 -24.46 -5.50
C PRO A 9 -27.90 -23.55 -6.65
N GLN A 10 -28.67 -22.49 -6.40
CA GLN A 10 -28.76 -21.29 -7.27
C GLN A 10 -29.43 -20.12 -6.52
N PHE A 11 -28.68 -19.07 -6.19
CA PHE A 11 -29.15 -17.79 -5.65
C PHE A 11 -27.97 -16.81 -5.84
N THR A 12 -27.99 -15.65 -6.50
CA THR A 12 -28.99 -14.74 -7.08
C THR A 12 -28.21 -13.72 -7.94
N ASP A 13 -28.78 -13.27 -9.06
CA ASP A 13 -28.37 -12.04 -9.77
C ASP A 13 -28.68 -10.79 -8.92
N ILE A 14 -27.75 -9.80 -8.81
CA ILE A 14 -27.95 -8.32 -8.95
C ILE A 14 -26.56 -7.63 -9.17
N CYS A 15 -26.51 -6.64 -10.06
CA CYS A 15 -25.40 -5.81 -10.56
C CYS A 15 -24.45 -5.08 -9.54
N SER A 16 -23.13 -5.13 -9.86
CA SER A 16 -21.97 -4.18 -9.74
C SER A 16 -21.75 -3.28 -8.48
N PRO A 17 -20.50 -2.87 -8.08
CA PRO A 17 -19.25 -2.75 -8.85
C PRO A 17 -17.96 -3.28 -8.11
N LEU A 18 -16.79 -2.99 -8.69
CA LEU A 18 -15.41 -3.30 -8.24
C LEU A 18 -14.92 -4.73 -8.54
N GLY A 19 -14.16 -4.84 -9.63
CA GLY A 19 -13.22 -5.92 -9.85
C GLY A 19 -12.27 -6.03 -8.66
N ARG A 20 -12.57 -6.96 -7.77
CA ARG A 20 -11.62 -7.49 -6.79
C ARG A 20 -10.53 -8.22 -7.57
N SER A 21 -9.55 -7.47 -8.05
CA SER A 21 -8.23 -8.02 -8.32
C SER A 21 -7.62 -8.36 -6.97
N SER A 22 -7.97 -9.52 -6.42
CA SER A 22 -7.17 -10.17 -5.39
C SER A 22 -5.87 -10.61 -6.04
N ILE A 23 -4.94 -9.67 -6.20
CA ILE A 23 -3.55 -9.95 -6.52
C ILE A 23 -2.95 -10.68 -5.32
N SER A 24 -3.08 -12.00 -5.33
CA SER A 24 -2.27 -12.87 -4.49
C SER A 24 -0.83 -12.75 -4.99
N MET A 25 -0.04 -11.92 -4.31
CA MET A 25 1.39 -11.79 -4.53
C MET A 25 2.09 -12.95 -3.81
N SER A 26 1.86 -14.18 -4.25
CA SER A 26 2.65 -15.34 -3.81
C SER A 26 3.83 -15.51 -4.75
N SER A 27 4.84 -14.64 -4.60
CA SER A 27 6.12 -14.79 -5.30
C SER A 27 7.00 -15.73 -4.48
N SER A 28 6.99 -17.02 -4.83
CA SER A 28 7.94 -17.99 -4.28
C SER A 28 9.36 -17.59 -4.67
N LEU A 29 10.23 -17.34 -3.68
CA LEU A 29 11.65 -16.98 -3.89
C LEU A 29 12.51 -18.15 -4.41
N SER A 30 11.90 -19.32 -4.67
CA SER A 30 12.58 -20.57 -4.98
C SER A 30 13.19 -20.63 -6.39
N ASP A 31 12.81 -19.74 -7.31
CA ASP A 31 13.36 -19.68 -8.68
C ASP A 31 14.55 -18.73 -8.83
N LEU A 32 14.92 -17.97 -7.80
CA LEU A 32 16.01 -16.98 -7.88
C LEU A 32 17.38 -17.51 -7.45
N VAL A 33 17.46 -18.74 -6.94
CA VAL A 33 18.68 -19.33 -6.37
C VAL A 33 19.69 -19.83 -7.42
N GLY A 34 19.45 -19.58 -8.71
CA GLY A 34 20.28 -20.08 -9.81
C GLY A 34 20.60 -19.07 -10.93
N SER A 35 20.08 -17.84 -10.85
CA SER A 35 20.44 -16.77 -11.78
C SER A 35 21.47 -15.86 -11.12
N PRO A 36 22.59 -15.50 -11.76
CA PRO A 36 23.40 -14.37 -11.30
C PRO A 36 22.50 -13.14 -11.34
N LEU A 37 21.95 -12.75 -10.19
CA LEU A 37 21.36 -11.45 -10.06
C LEU A 37 22.53 -10.48 -10.17
N GLU A 38 22.73 -9.95 -11.37
CA GLU A 38 23.49 -8.74 -11.61
C GLU A 38 22.76 -7.63 -10.84
N ILE A 39 23.03 -7.55 -9.54
CA ILE A 39 22.62 -6.44 -8.70
C ILE A 39 23.35 -5.26 -9.30
N SER A 40 22.62 -4.48 -10.11
CA SER A 40 23.12 -3.22 -10.62
C SER A 40 23.49 -2.37 -9.41
N VAL A 41 24.79 -2.17 -9.22
CA VAL A 41 25.34 -1.38 -8.12
C VAL A 41 24.82 0.07 -8.14
N ASP A 42 24.34 0.53 -9.30
CA ASP A 42 23.69 1.82 -9.48
C ASP A 42 22.36 1.95 -8.71
N ASN A 43 21.77 0.84 -8.25
CA ASN A 43 20.53 0.83 -7.48
C ASN A 43 20.76 0.65 -5.98
N VAL A 44 22.02 0.71 -5.52
CA VAL A 44 22.40 0.65 -4.11
C VAL A 44 22.60 2.07 -3.61
N LEU A 45 21.62 2.58 -2.85
CA LEU A 45 21.73 3.87 -2.18
C LEU A 45 22.67 3.79 -0.99
N THR A 46 23.43 4.87 -0.77
CA THR A 46 24.10 5.10 0.51
C THR A 46 23.08 5.28 1.64
N ILE A 47 23.51 5.11 2.89
CA ILE A 47 22.61 5.29 4.04
C ILE A 47 22.14 6.75 4.16
N GLU A 48 22.99 7.70 3.79
CA GLU A 48 22.66 9.12 3.75
C GLU A 48 21.57 9.40 2.71
N GLU A 49 21.70 8.85 1.50
CA GLU A 49 20.68 8.98 0.46
C GLU A 49 19.37 8.32 0.89
N LEU A 50 19.43 7.13 1.47
CA LEU A 50 18.23 6.44 1.96
C LEU A 50 17.49 7.27 3.01
N ARG A 51 18.20 7.88 3.96
CA ARG A 51 17.61 8.78 4.96
C ARG A 51 16.94 9.98 4.33
N GLN A 52 17.52 10.54 3.28
CA GLN A 52 16.92 11.64 2.54
C GLN A 52 15.65 11.21 1.79
N HIS A 53 15.67 10.03 1.16
CA HIS A 53 14.50 9.44 0.52
C HIS A 53 13.38 9.16 1.51
N MET A 54 13.69 8.78 2.75
CA MET A 54 12.69 8.59 3.79
C MET A 54 11.90 9.87 4.10
N GLY A 55 12.51 11.06 3.94
CA GLY A 55 11.85 12.36 4.12
C GLY A 55 10.96 12.81 2.96
N SER A 56 10.86 12.02 1.89
CA SER A 56 10.12 12.36 0.67
C SER A 56 9.02 11.33 0.36
N CYS A 57 7.99 11.76 -0.34
CA CYS A 57 6.96 10.85 -0.83
C CYS A 57 7.51 9.87 -1.86
N PHE A 58 7.35 8.57 -1.61
CA PHE A 58 7.85 7.52 -2.49
C PHE A 58 7.13 7.47 -3.84
N THR A 59 5.91 7.99 -3.92
CA THR A 59 5.11 8.00 -5.15
C THR A 59 5.32 9.25 -6.00
N CYS A 60 5.37 10.44 -5.40
CA CYS A 60 5.44 11.70 -6.17
C CYS A 60 6.72 12.51 -5.95
N GLY A 61 7.63 12.04 -5.07
CA GLY A 61 8.95 12.65 -4.87
C GLY A 61 8.96 13.97 -4.10
N VAL A 62 7.81 14.51 -3.70
CA VAL A 62 7.77 15.75 -2.90
C VAL A 62 8.37 15.53 -1.51
N SER A 63 9.05 16.54 -0.99
CA SER A 63 9.66 16.51 0.34
C SER A 63 8.62 16.78 1.42
N TRP A 64 8.40 15.81 2.31
CA TRP A 64 7.54 16.01 3.48
C TRP A 64 8.21 16.93 4.50
N THR A 65 9.53 16.92 4.63
CA THR A 65 10.23 17.79 5.59
C THR A 65 10.16 19.27 5.21
N ASP A 66 9.87 19.58 3.95
CA ASP A 66 9.69 20.95 3.44
C ASP A 66 8.19 21.33 3.30
N ASP A 67 7.28 20.58 3.93
CA ASP A 67 5.83 20.78 3.85
C ASP A 67 5.24 20.74 2.42
N HIS A 68 5.92 20.06 1.49
CA HIS A 68 5.41 19.86 0.13
C HIS A 68 4.47 18.65 0.05
N VAL A 69 3.37 18.83 -0.66
CA VAL A 69 2.33 17.80 -0.86
C VAL A 69 1.81 17.83 -2.29
N SER A 70 1.23 16.71 -2.72
CA SER A 70 0.44 16.63 -3.94
C SER A 70 -0.96 16.12 -3.60
N LEU A 71 -1.99 16.80 -4.11
CA LEU A 71 -3.39 16.42 -3.90
C LEU A 71 -3.79 15.19 -4.72
N ASP A 72 -3.12 14.99 -5.85
CA ASP A 72 -3.39 13.89 -6.78
C ASP A 72 -2.56 12.63 -6.47
N CYS A 73 -1.77 12.66 -5.39
CA CYS A 73 -0.95 11.53 -4.98
C CYS A 73 -1.66 10.69 -3.93
N SER A 74 -1.72 9.38 -4.12
CA SER A 74 -2.37 8.44 -3.20
C SER A 74 -1.64 8.26 -1.86
N GLU A 75 -0.34 8.58 -1.79
CA GLU A 75 0.44 8.44 -0.56
C GLU A 75 0.41 9.68 0.34
N CYS A 76 0.67 10.86 -0.23
CA CYS A 76 0.65 12.10 0.54
C CYS A 76 -0.75 12.72 0.58
N GLY A 77 -1.51 12.69 -0.52
CA GLY A 77 -2.94 13.05 -0.53
C GLY A 77 -3.25 14.42 0.08
N GLY A 78 -2.34 15.39 -0.08
CA GLY A 78 -2.46 16.71 0.54
C GLY A 78 -1.91 16.84 1.96
N TYR A 79 -1.34 15.80 2.54
CA TYR A 79 -0.76 15.81 3.89
C TYR A 79 0.74 15.56 3.87
N SER A 80 1.46 16.37 4.66
CA SER A 80 2.90 16.25 4.83
C SER A 80 3.23 15.35 6.03
N LEU A 81 3.81 15.90 7.10
CA LEU A 81 4.19 15.17 8.30
C LEU A 81 3.00 14.78 9.17
N GLU A 82 1.91 15.56 9.12
CA GLU A 82 0.75 15.42 9.99
C GLU A 82 -0.52 15.26 9.17
N ARG A 83 -1.40 14.36 9.61
CA ARG A 83 -2.70 14.12 8.97
C ARG A 83 -3.76 13.70 9.98
N PRO A 84 -5.06 13.91 9.67
CA PRO A 84 -6.14 13.33 10.46
C PRO A 84 -6.01 11.81 10.56
N CYS A 85 -6.51 11.20 11.63
CA CYS A 85 -6.42 9.76 11.82
C CYS A 85 -6.81 8.98 10.55
N PRO A 86 -5.91 8.19 9.94
CA PRO A 86 -6.20 7.54 8.66
C PRO A 86 -7.14 6.35 8.74
N LEU A 87 -7.40 5.87 9.96
CA LEU A 87 -8.32 4.76 10.18
C LEU A 87 -9.78 5.21 10.19
N CYS A 88 -10.04 6.47 10.56
CA CYS A 88 -11.39 7.01 10.73
C CYS A 88 -11.56 8.43 10.18
N ASP A 89 -10.67 8.86 9.30
CA ASP A 89 -10.67 10.18 8.66
C ASP A 89 -10.84 11.35 9.66
N GLY A 90 -10.08 11.28 10.76
CA GLY A 90 -10.08 12.33 11.79
C GLY A 90 -11.24 12.31 12.79
N GLN A 91 -12.21 11.39 12.68
CA GLN A 91 -13.37 11.37 13.61
C GLN A 91 -12.99 11.18 15.08
N CYS A 92 -11.86 10.54 15.39
CA CYS A 92 -11.39 10.38 16.76
C CYS A 92 -10.65 11.62 17.32
N GLY A 93 -10.41 12.64 16.49
CA GLY A 93 -9.66 13.85 16.87
C GLY A 93 -8.16 13.64 17.08
N VAL A 94 -7.65 12.41 16.89
CA VAL A 94 -6.22 12.11 16.98
C VAL A 94 -5.52 12.56 15.71
N LEU A 95 -4.41 13.28 15.87
CA LEU A 95 -3.49 13.62 14.79
C LEU A 95 -2.48 12.48 14.60
N TRP A 96 -2.40 11.96 13.39
CA TRP A 96 -1.38 11.01 13.00
C TRP A 96 -0.14 11.78 12.53
N LYS A 97 1.04 11.34 12.95
CA LYS A 97 2.31 11.90 12.53
C LYS A 97 3.15 10.84 11.84
N ARG A 98 3.83 11.23 10.77
CA ARG A 98 4.77 10.37 10.06
C ARG A 98 6.04 10.23 10.91
N ASP A 99 6.40 8.98 11.18
CA ASP A 99 7.60 8.67 11.95
C ASP A 99 8.79 8.50 11.00
N PHE A 100 9.89 9.20 11.30
CA PHE A 100 11.16 9.13 10.55
C PHE A 100 12.32 8.70 11.46
N THR A 101 12.02 8.23 12.67
CA THR A 101 13.00 7.96 13.73
C THR A 101 13.46 6.51 13.74
#